data_AF-A0A814FIZ6-F1
#
_entry.id   AF-A0A814FIZ6-F1
#
_cell.length_a   1.000
_cell.length_b   1.000
_cell.length_c   1.000
_cell.angle_alpha   90.00
_cell.angle_beta   90.00
_cell.angle_gamma   90.00
#
_symmetry.space_group_name_H-M   'P 1'
#
loop_
_entity.id
_entity.type
_entity.pdbx_description
1 polymer ?
#
loop_
_entity_poly.entity_id
_entity_poly.type
_entity_poly.pdbx_seq_one_letter_code
_entity_poly.pdbx_strand_id
1 'polypeptide(L)'
;MTSIQQYGLSSDRICDPHGLNIDHLECPICHEIFWKPVACQSCETSFCSVCIHQWLVDHPAQCPNRCKTYIQRKCPPILAKLLAELQIACFYESNGCNQVLSYEALDKHEIECSYQYQQCSGCQTNILKKNFDNHQNNCASIEVTCENCKLVYKRADAISQHTEIICLKEQIRQARTESKENKDEIHELNAELNEIRLLYPLITKMKITFDDLPIAADRSQLISNMYRGFIWTDIAYGNELFWKIRQPKSGYVTSFKRGGSRHIAFFKDNASISAGSRNHKFTFVSVTACAAWNDDLKLTIMGYQNSTSTNMHTTNLLYGKPQLILLRWKDVDKVIFTSSGGTPHPGNGGATGSQVVLTQLTIY
;
A
#
# COMPACT_ATOMS: atom_id res chain seq x y z
N MET A 1 39.13 13.82 -13.04
CA MET A 1 39.94 13.29 -11.92
C MET A 1 41.39 13.41 -12.33
N THR A 2 42.04 14.49 -11.94
CA THR A 2 43.49 14.66 -12.12
C THR A 2 44.16 13.60 -11.28
N SER A 3 44.72 12.60 -11.96
CA SER A 3 45.30 11.45 -11.28
C SER A 3 46.56 11.89 -10.56
N ILE A 4 46.47 11.78 -9.24
CA ILE A 4 47.61 11.67 -8.35
C ILE A 4 48.47 10.53 -8.91
N GLN A 5 49.63 10.88 -9.46
CA GLN A 5 50.70 9.96 -9.87
C GLN A 5 50.30 8.78 -10.78
N GLN A 6 50.09 9.05 -12.07
CA GLN A 6 49.81 8.02 -13.08
C GLN A 6 51.02 7.18 -13.50
N TYR A 7 52.24 7.69 -13.38
CA TYR A 7 53.45 7.03 -13.87
C TYR A 7 54.50 6.95 -12.75
N GLY A 8 55.79 7.15 -13.03
CA GLY A 8 56.83 7.14 -11.99
C GLY A 8 56.76 8.32 -11.01
N LEU A 9 57.60 8.22 -9.98
CA LEU A 9 57.87 9.23 -8.98
C LEU A 9 58.90 10.24 -9.49
N SER A 10 58.50 11.50 -9.53
CA SER A 10 59.38 12.60 -9.90
C SER A 10 60.50 12.76 -8.87
N SER A 11 61.74 12.83 -9.35
CA SER A 11 62.95 12.87 -8.49
C SER A 11 63.04 14.14 -7.63
N ASP A 12 62.46 15.25 -8.08
CA ASP A 12 62.35 16.51 -7.33
C ASP A 12 61.54 16.40 -6.02
N ARG A 13 60.72 15.35 -5.89
CA ARG A 13 59.92 15.10 -4.69
C ARG A 13 60.67 14.28 -3.64
N ILE A 14 61.86 13.77 -3.94
CA ILE A 14 62.63 12.97 -2.98
C ILE A 14 63.32 13.91 -2.00
N CYS A 15 62.90 13.84 -0.74
CA CYS A 15 63.43 14.60 0.38
C CYS A 15 64.48 13.75 1.10
N ASP A 16 65.64 13.55 0.49
CA ASP A 16 66.64 12.62 1.02
C ASP A 16 67.44 13.25 2.20
N PRO A 17 67.31 12.74 3.44
CA PRO A 17 68.11 13.19 4.57
C PRO A 17 69.45 12.44 4.71
N HIS A 18 69.73 11.42 3.89
CA HIS A 18 70.81 10.44 4.10
C HIS A 18 71.72 10.15 2.90
N GLY A 19 71.45 10.69 1.71
CA GLY A 19 72.31 10.55 0.52
C GLY A 19 72.13 9.23 -0.23
N LEU A 20 70.92 8.66 -0.25
CA LEU A 20 70.60 7.46 -1.01
C LEU A 20 70.81 7.73 -2.51
N ASN A 21 71.64 6.92 -3.16
CA ASN A 21 71.80 7.00 -4.61
C ASN A 21 70.51 6.46 -5.29
N ILE A 22 69.80 7.35 -5.98
CA ILE A 22 68.55 7.06 -6.70
C ILE A 22 68.75 6.77 -8.19
N ASP A 23 69.98 6.87 -8.73
CA ASP A 23 70.32 6.78 -10.17
C ASP A 23 69.98 5.40 -10.77
N HIS A 24 69.70 4.41 -9.94
CA HIS A 24 69.37 3.04 -10.35
C HIS A 24 67.92 2.65 -10.04
N LEU A 25 67.09 3.61 -9.60
CA LEU A 25 65.70 3.38 -9.22
C LEU A 25 64.71 3.87 -10.30
N GLU A 26 65.16 4.01 -11.55
CA GLU A 26 64.37 4.58 -12.64
C GLU A 26 63.69 3.52 -13.52
N CYS A 27 62.46 3.82 -13.94
CA CYS A 27 61.72 2.99 -14.86
C CYS A 27 62.18 3.19 -16.31
N PRO A 28 62.49 2.11 -17.07
CA PRO A 28 62.93 2.23 -18.47
C PRO A 28 61.89 2.81 -19.45
N ILE A 29 60.63 2.95 -19.04
CA ILE A 29 59.54 3.47 -19.89
C ILE A 29 59.31 4.96 -19.65
N CYS A 30 59.25 5.40 -18.39
CA CYS A 30 58.95 6.80 -18.05
C CYS A 30 60.18 7.60 -17.61
N HIS A 31 61.32 6.95 -17.35
CA HIS A 31 62.56 7.57 -16.88
C HIS A 31 62.44 8.31 -15.53
N GLU A 32 61.39 8.02 -14.77
CA GLU A 32 61.16 8.51 -13.41
C GLU A 32 61.38 7.37 -12.40
N ILE A 33 61.50 7.71 -11.12
CA ILE A 33 61.67 6.72 -10.05
C ILE A 33 60.48 5.75 -10.06
N PHE A 34 60.73 4.46 -9.83
CA PHE A 34 59.68 3.44 -9.88
C PHE A 34 58.49 3.76 -8.97
N TRP A 35 57.27 3.74 -9.53
CA TRP A 35 56.02 3.77 -8.77
C TRP A 35 55.26 2.45 -8.92
N LYS A 36 54.98 1.83 -7.78
CA LYS A 36 54.38 0.49 -7.63
C LYS A 36 54.89 -0.48 -8.72
N PRO A 37 56.20 -0.76 -8.77
CA PRO A 37 56.79 -1.50 -9.89
C PRO A 37 56.35 -2.96 -9.92
N VAL A 38 56.31 -3.52 -11.12
CA VAL A 38 56.18 -4.96 -11.40
C VAL A 38 57.28 -5.36 -12.37
N ALA A 39 57.67 -6.63 -12.36
CA ALA A 39 58.77 -7.11 -13.18
C ALA A 39 58.32 -8.11 -14.24
N CYS A 40 59.11 -8.24 -15.31
CA CYS A 40 58.95 -9.31 -16.28
C CYS A 40 59.56 -10.62 -15.74
N GLN A 41 58.85 -11.74 -15.87
CA GLN A 41 59.34 -13.05 -15.44
C GLN A 41 60.61 -13.48 -16.16
N SER A 42 60.72 -13.20 -17.46
CA SER A 42 61.83 -13.67 -18.30
C SER A 42 63.14 -12.88 -18.17
N CYS A 43 63.09 -11.54 -18.05
CA CYS A 43 64.29 -10.68 -18.00
C CYS A 43 64.49 -9.96 -16.66
N GLU A 44 63.57 -10.14 -15.71
CA GLU A 44 63.59 -9.53 -14.37
C GLU A 44 63.58 -8.00 -14.31
N THR A 45 63.55 -7.32 -15.46
CA THR A 45 63.44 -5.87 -15.54
C THR A 45 62.10 -5.42 -14.95
N SER A 46 62.19 -4.41 -14.09
CA SER A 46 61.04 -3.78 -13.44
C SER A 46 60.54 -2.58 -14.24
N PHE A 47 59.25 -2.31 -14.14
CA PHE A 47 58.56 -1.19 -14.77
C PHE A 47 57.50 -0.67 -13.79
N CYS A 48 57.18 0.63 -13.80
CA CYS A 48 56.02 1.13 -13.06
C CYS A 48 54.76 0.38 -13.54
N SER A 49 53.89 0.00 -12.61
CA SER A 49 52.67 -0.79 -12.91
C SER A 49 51.83 -0.20 -14.04
N VAL A 50 51.59 1.11 -14.02
CA VAL A 50 50.81 1.79 -15.08
C VAL A 50 51.61 1.88 -16.38
N CYS A 51 52.92 2.14 -16.33
CA CYS A 51 53.76 2.22 -17.53
C CYS A 51 53.72 0.91 -18.34
N ILE A 52 53.91 -0.23 -17.68
CA ILE A 52 53.88 -1.52 -18.37
C ILE A 52 52.46 -1.88 -18.81
N HIS A 53 51.44 -1.54 -18.02
CA HIS A 53 50.05 -1.74 -18.43
C HIS A 53 49.74 -0.99 -19.73
N GLN A 54 50.10 0.30 -19.80
CA GLN A 54 49.89 1.13 -20.99
C GLN A 54 50.68 0.60 -22.19
N TRP A 55 51.94 0.19 -21.98
CA TRP A 55 52.74 -0.41 -23.05
C TRP A 55 52.08 -1.65 -23.66
N LEU A 56 51.51 -2.52 -22.83
CA LEU A 56 50.88 -3.77 -23.26
C LEU A 56 49.54 -3.56 -23.98
N VAL A 57 48.89 -2.40 -23.80
CA VAL A 57 47.71 -2.01 -24.61
C VAL A 57 48.12 -1.84 -26.07
N ASP A 58 49.24 -1.16 -26.32
CA ASP A 58 49.75 -0.87 -27.67
C ASP A 58 50.57 -2.04 -28.25
N HIS A 59 51.20 -2.84 -27.39
CA HIS A 59 52.08 -3.96 -27.77
C HIS A 59 51.69 -5.24 -27.01
N PRO A 60 50.62 -5.94 -27.46
CA PRO A 60 50.07 -7.09 -26.75
C PRO A 60 51.12 -8.16 -26.45
N ALA A 61 51.26 -8.47 -25.16
CA ALA A 61 52.17 -9.48 -24.62
C ALA A 61 53.67 -9.28 -24.95
N GLN A 62 54.08 -8.13 -25.49
CA GLN A 62 55.48 -7.86 -25.80
C GLN A 62 56.14 -7.11 -24.64
N CYS A 63 57.21 -7.66 -24.07
CA CYS A 63 57.99 -6.97 -23.05
C CYS A 63 58.77 -5.80 -23.69
N PRO A 64 58.84 -4.60 -23.04
CA PRO A 64 59.68 -3.50 -23.50
C PRO A 64 61.15 -3.90 -23.73
N ASN A 65 61.65 -4.86 -22.93
CA ASN A 65 62.98 -5.45 -23.08
C ASN A 65 63.03 -6.63 -24.07
N ARG A 66 62.11 -6.68 -25.03
CA ARG A 66 62.10 -7.59 -26.19
C ARG A 66 62.08 -9.08 -25.84
N CYS A 67 61.53 -9.46 -24.68
CA CYS A 67 61.21 -10.86 -24.39
C CYS A 67 60.07 -11.36 -25.29
N LYS A 68 60.05 -12.68 -25.57
CA LYS A 68 59.03 -13.31 -26.44
C LYS A 68 57.59 -13.12 -25.94
N THR A 69 57.38 -13.20 -24.62
CA THR A 69 56.07 -12.99 -23.98
C THR A 69 56.28 -12.37 -22.62
N TYR A 70 55.62 -11.24 -22.35
CA TYR A 70 55.63 -10.62 -21.04
C TYR A 70 54.72 -11.43 -20.09
N ILE A 71 55.31 -11.88 -18.98
CA ILE A 71 54.58 -12.47 -17.87
C ILE A 71 54.91 -11.63 -16.64
N GLN A 72 53.89 -11.07 -16.01
CA GLN A 72 54.08 -10.23 -14.82
C GLN A 72 54.49 -11.07 -13.62
N ARG A 73 55.50 -10.61 -12.89
CA ARG A 73 55.87 -11.09 -11.56
C ARG A 73 56.00 -9.93 -10.58
N LYS A 74 56.08 -10.26 -9.29
CA LYS A 74 56.35 -9.29 -8.22
C LYS A 74 57.71 -8.62 -8.44
N CYS A 75 57.77 -7.36 -8.05
CA CYS A 75 59.02 -6.59 -7.99
C CYS A 75 60.10 -7.36 -7.21
N PRO A 76 61.37 -7.35 -7.66
CA PRO A 76 62.49 -7.89 -6.90
C PRO A 76 62.55 -7.33 -5.47
N PRO A 77 62.72 -8.15 -4.42
CA PRO A 77 62.67 -7.70 -3.03
C PRO A 77 63.66 -6.58 -2.71
N ILE A 78 64.84 -6.58 -3.34
CA ILE A 78 65.86 -5.55 -3.15
C ILE A 78 65.38 -4.18 -3.65
N LEU A 79 64.73 -4.12 -4.81
CA LEU A 79 64.18 -2.88 -5.35
C LEU A 79 63.03 -2.36 -4.47
N ALA A 80 62.14 -3.25 -4.03
CA ALA A 80 61.07 -2.89 -3.10
C ALA A 80 61.61 -2.30 -1.78
N LYS A 81 62.71 -2.87 -1.25
CA LYS A 81 63.36 -2.36 -0.03
C LYS A 81 63.96 -0.97 -0.24
N LEU A 82 64.70 -0.76 -1.32
CA LEU A 82 65.30 0.56 -1.64
C LEU A 82 64.23 1.63 -1.82
N LEU A 83 63.11 1.31 -2.47
CA LEU A 83 61.99 2.24 -2.62
C LEU A 83 61.33 2.57 -1.28
N ALA A 84 61.25 1.61 -0.36
CA ALA A 84 60.69 1.82 0.97
C ALA A 84 61.54 2.74 1.88
N GLU A 85 62.83 2.90 1.59
CA GLU A 85 63.73 3.80 2.30
C GLU A 85 63.56 5.28 1.89
N LEU A 86 62.86 5.55 0.78
CA LEU A 86 62.62 6.90 0.29
C LEU A 86 61.69 7.71 1.22
N GLN A 87 62.08 8.96 1.43
CA GLN A 87 61.25 10.00 2.03
C GLN A 87 60.77 10.94 0.93
N ILE A 88 59.46 11.11 0.79
CA ILE A 88 58.85 11.70 -0.41
C ILE A 88 57.93 12.86 0.00
N ALA A 89 58.17 14.05 -0.53
CA ALA A 89 57.28 15.19 -0.38
C ALA A 89 55.93 14.92 -1.05
N CYS A 90 54.85 15.34 -0.40
CA CYS A 90 53.51 15.31 -0.97
C CYS A 90 53.45 16.05 -2.31
N PHE A 91 52.74 15.48 -3.30
CA PHE A 91 52.48 16.13 -4.59
C PHE A 91 51.87 17.54 -4.47
N TYR A 92 51.14 17.80 -3.39
CA TYR A 92 50.49 19.08 -3.10
C TYR A 92 51.36 20.03 -2.25
N GLU A 93 52.68 19.86 -2.21
CA GLU A 93 53.61 20.77 -1.53
C GLU A 93 53.46 22.22 -2.02
N SER A 94 53.33 22.41 -3.33
CA SER A 94 53.09 23.73 -3.95
C SER A 94 51.77 24.38 -3.51
N ASN A 95 50.79 23.58 -3.07
CA ASN A 95 49.54 24.07 -2.50
C ASN A 95 49.65 24.34 -0.98
N GLY A 96 50.76 23.96 -0.34
CA GLY A 96 51.06 24.17 1.07
C GLY A 96 51.08 22.89 1.93
N CYS A 97 51.10 21.69 1.33
CA CYS A 97 51.23 20.45 2.08
C CYS A 97 52.70 20.15 2.41
N ASN A 98 53.12 20.36 3.66
CA ASN A 98 54.50 20.13 4.08
C ASN A 98 54.76 18.70 4.58
N GLN A 99 53.96 17.71 4.16
CA GLN A 99 54.11 16.32 4.60
C GLN A 99 55.18 15.61 3.78
N VAL A 100 56.12 14.98 4.49
CA VAL A 100 57.12 14.05 3.93
C VAL A 100 56.73 12.65 4.39
N LEU A 101 56.58 11.73 3.43
CA LEU A 101 55.93 10.45 3.62
C LEU A 101 56.81 9.31 3.13
N SER A 102 56.61 8.12 3.71
CA SER A 102 57.19 6.90 3.16
C SER A 102 56.49 6.50 1.87
N TYR A 103 57.18 5.71 1.06
CA TYR A 103 56.66 5.15 -0.19
C TYR A 103 55.30 4.44 -0.03
N GLU A 104 55.09 3.72 1.08
CA GLU A 104 53.84 3.00 1.35
C GLU A 104 52.68 3.92 1.75
N ALA A 105 52.97 5.01 2.46
CA ALA A 105 51.95 5.93 2.99
C ALA A 105 51.52 7.01 1.97
N LEU A 106 52.33 7.25 0.94
CA LEU A 106 52.17 8.36 0.00
C LEU A 106 50.81 8.35 -0.72
N ASP A 107 50.44 7.22 -1.32
CA ASP A 107 49.21 7.06 -2.12
C ASP A 107 47.96 7.37 -1.28
N LYS A 108 47.91 6.80 -0.07
CA LYS A 108 46.80 7.03 0.86
C LYS A 108 46.70 8.51 1.24
N HIS A 109 47.83 9.11 1.62
CA HIS A 109 47.85 10.52 1.99
C HIS A 109 47.38 11.42 0.84
N GLU A 110 47.87 11.22 -0.38
CA GLU A 110 47.56 12.13 -1.49
C GLU A 110 46.09 12.06 -1.92
N ILE A 111 45.46 10.89 -1.82
CA ILE A 111 44.00 10.74 -2.03
C ILE A 111 43.21 11.55 -0.98
N GLU A 112 43.69 11.56 0.27
CA GLU A 112 43.03 12.18 1.42
C GLU A 112 43.54 13.61 1.69
N CYS A 113 44.51 14.11 0.92
CA CYS A 113 45.26 15.33 1.24
C CYS A 113 44.34 16.56 1.20
N SER A 114 44.31 17.30 2.30
CA SER A 114 43.46 18.50 2.42
C SER A 114 43.92 19.67 1.53
N TYR A 115 45.10 19.56 0.92
CA TYR A 115 45.67 20.54 -0.03
C TYR A 115 45.38 20.20 -1.49
N GLN A 116 44.63 19.13 -1.75
CA GLN A 116 44.07 18.87 -3.07
C GLN A 116 42.98 19.90 -3.39
N TYR A 117 42.88 20.31 -4.65
CA TYR A 117 41.77 21.13 -5.12
C TYR A 117 40.51 20.31 -5.40
N GLN A 118 39.37 20.88 -5.04
CA GLN A 118 38.04 20.38 -5.35
C GLN A 118 37.23 21.49 -6.00
N GLN A 119 36.55 21.18 -7.10
CA GLN A 119 35.74 22.15 -7.83
C GLN A 119 34.39 22.36 -7.13
N CYS A 120 34.01 23.62 -6.90
CA CYS A 120 32.69 23.95 -6.36
C CYS A 120 31.60 23.73 -7.41
N SER A 121 30.52 23.01 -7.08
CA SER A 121 29.37 22.81 -7.97
C SER A 121 28.60 24.10 -8.31
N GLY A 122 28.66 25.11 -7.44
CA GLY A 122 28.01 26.40 -7.65
C GLY A 122 28.83 27.35 -8.52
N CYS A 123 29.96 27.84 -8.01
CA CYS A 123 30.76 28.87 -8.70
C CYS A 123 31.84 28.30 -9.64
N GLN A 124 32.00 26.98 -9.72
CA GLN A 124 32.95 26.28 -10.61
C GLN A 124 34.44 26.58 -10.34
N THR A 125 34.76 27.31 -9.27
CA THR A 125 36.15 27.57 -8.87
C THR A 125 36.75 26.39 -8.11
N ASN A 126 38.04 26.14 -8.32
CA ASN A 126 38.81 25.14 -7.59
C ASN A 126 39.19 25.67 -6.21
N ILE A 127 38.74 25.01 -5.16
CA ILE A 127 38.97 25.36 -3.75
C ILE A 127 39.75 24.23 -3.08
N LEU A 128 40.73 24.54 -2.25
CA LEU A 128 41.45 23.53 -1.48
C LEU A 128 40.47 22.76 -0.57
N LYS A 129 40.57 21.44 -0.48
CA LYS A 129 39.72 20.58 0.36
C LYS A 129 39.60 21.11 1.79
N LYS A 130 40.70 21.56 2.41
CA LYS A 130 40.71 22.15 3.76
C LYS A 130 39.79 23.36 3.95
N ASN A 131 39.51 24.09 2.87
CA ASN A 131 38.66 25.28 2.86
C ASN A 131 37.29 25.02 2.20
N PHE A 132 37.06 23.81 1.69
CA PHE A 132 35.90 23.51 0.86
C PHE A 132 34.60 23.58 1.66
N ASP A 133 34.56 23.07 2.89
CA ASP A 133 33.36 23.12 3.74
C ASP A 133 32.92 24.56 4.04
N ASN A 134 33.88 25.42 4.41
CA ASN A 134 33.62 26.83 4.64
C ASN A 134 33.12 27.53 3.37
N HIS A 135 33.73 27.23 2.22
CA HIS A 135 33.27 27.76 0.94
C HIS A 135 31.87 27.24 0.59
N GLN A 136 31.59 25.94 0.74
CA GLN A 136 30.31 25.32 0.41
C GLN A 136 29.15 25.93 1.21
N ASN A 137 29.38 26.25 2.48
CA ASN A 137 28.37 26.87 3.35
C ASN A 137 28.10 28.34 2.99
N ASN A 138 29.05 29.03 2.36
CA ASN A 138 28.98 30.47 2.10
C ASN A 138 28.94 30.85 0.61
N CYS A 139 29.12 29.89 -0.31
CA CYS A 139 29.20 30.15 -1.74
C CYS A 139 27.88 30.71 -2.27
N ALA A 140 27.92 31.90 -2.86
CA ALA A 140 26.74 32.60 -3.35
C ALA A 140 26.03 31.84 -4.49
N SER A 141 26.79 31.10 -5.31
CA SER A 141 26.28 30.41 -6.50
C SER A 141 25.75 29.01 -6.24
N ILE A 142 25.83 28.50 -5.00
CA ILE A 142 25.26 27.19 -4.66
C ILE A 142 23.74 27.31 -4.60
N GLU A 143 23.07 26.37 -5.25
CA GLU A 143 21.63 26.19 -5.13
C GLU A 143 21.28 25.57 -3.78
N VAL A 144 20.31 26.17 -3.11
CA VAL A 144 19.77 25.72 -1.83
C VAL A 144 18.29 25.44 -2.00
N THR A 145 17.80 24.44 -1.27
CA THR A 145 16.39 24.05 -1.26
C THR A 145 15.74 24.54 0.02
N CYS A 146 14.66 25.30 -0.08
CA CYS A 146 13.89 25.71 1.09
C CYS A 146 13.26 24.48 1.78
N GLU A 147 13.44 24.34 3.09
CA GLU A 147 12.84 23.24 3.84
C GLU A 147 11.30 23.33 3.92
N ASN A 148 10.75 24.54 3.90
CA ASN A 148 9.31 24.77 4.06
C ASN A 148 8.52 24.64 2.75
N CYS A 149 8.99 25.29 1.68
CA CYS A 149 8.26 25.33 0.41
C CYS A 149 8.93 24.51 -0.72
N LYS A 150 10.06 23.85 -0.44
CA LYS A 150 10.82 23.01 -1.40
C LYS A 150 11.30 23.70 -2.67
N LEU A 151 11.25 25.03 -2.74
CA LEU A 151 11.76 25.80 -3.87
C LEU A 151 13.30 25.76 -3.88
N VAL A 152 13.87 25.58 -5.06
CA VAL A 152 15.32 25.61 -5.30
C VAL A 152 15.71 26.98 -5.84
N TYR A 153 16.72 27.61 -5.24
CA TYR A 153 17.23 28.93 -5.65
C TYR A 153 18.71 29.07 -5.30
N LYS A 154 19.44 29.97 -5.97
CA LYS A 154 20.83 30.27 -5.62
C LYS A 154 20.90 31.03 -4.31
N ARG A 155 21.89 30.73 -3.47
CA ARG A 155 22.09 31.41 -2.18
C ARG A 155 22.16 32.93 -2.31
N ALA A 156 22.81 33.45 -3.37
CA ALA A 156 22.89 34.88 -3.68
C ALA A 156 21.50 35.52 -3.88
N ASP A 157 20.58 34.75 -4.45
CA ASP A 157 19.25 35.21 -4.86
C ASP A 157 18.21 35.04 -3.74
N ALA A 158 18.60 34.62 -2.53
CA ALA A 158 17.67 34.41 -1.43
C ALA A 158 16.79 35.64 -1.14
N ILE A 159 17.38 36.84 -1.20
CA ILE A 159 16.67 38.10 -0.92
C ILE A 159 15.66 38.45 -2.01
N SER A 160 15.89 38.04 -3.27
CA SER A 160 15.03 38.39 -4.40
C SER A 160 14.04 37.27 -4.76
N GLN A 161 14.48 36.01 -4.70
CA GLN A 161 13.72 34.83 -5.12
C GLN A 161 13.11 34.04 -3.97
N HIS A 162 13.53 34.27 -2.72
CA HIS A 162 13.04 33.50 -1.58
C HIS A 162 12.91 34.33 -0.29
N THR A 163 12.10 35.38 -0.35
CA THR A 163 11.64 36.10 0.85
C THR A 163 10.59 35.29 1.62
N GLU A 164 10.33 35.67 2.86
CA GLU A 164 9.25 35.09 3.67
C GLU A 164 7.90 35.10 2.93
N ILE A 165 7.59 36.19 2.24
CA ILE A 165 6.36 36.34 1.46
C ILE A 165 6.35 35.36 0.27
N ILE A 166 7.47 35.22 -0.45
CA ILE A 166 7.55 34.28 -1.59
C ILE A 166 7.44 32.83 -1.10
N CYS A 167 8.12 32.50 -0.01
CA CYS A 167 8.05 31.19 0.63
C CYS A 167 6.60 30.83 1.03
N LEU A 168 5.91 31.74 1.73
CA LEU A 168 4.53 31.53 2.15
C LEU A 168 3.57 31.42 0.96
N LYS A 169 3.77 32.23 -0.10
CA LYS A 169 2.97 32.12 -1.34
C LYS A 169 3.11 30.75 -1.98
N GLU A 170 4.33 30.20 -2.03
CA GLU A 170 4.55 28.87 -2.62
C GLU A 170 3.96 27.75 -1.75
N GLN A 171 4.07 27.84 -0.42
CA GLN A 171 3.39 26.90 0.49
C GLN A 171 1.87 26.90 0.29
N ILE A 172 1.26 28.09 0.19
CA ILE A 172 -0.19 28.22 -0.06
C ILE A 172 -0.54 27.64 -1.44
N ARG A 173 0.30 27.84 -2.45
CA ARG A 173 0.09 27.27 -3.78
C ARG A 173 0.10 25.74 -3.73
N GLN A 174 1.08 25.14 -3.06
CA GLN A 174 1.20 23.69 -2.88
C GLN A 174 -0.02 23.12 -2.14
N ALA A 175 -0.37 23.70 -0.99
CA ALA A 175 -1.52 23.28 -0.20
C ALA A 175 -2.85 23.37 -0.99
N ARG A 176 -3.00 24.37 -1.87
CA ARG A 176 -4.17 24.48 -2.76
C ARG A 176 -4.22 23.39 -3.80
N THR A 177 -3.08 23.01 -4.38
CA THR A 177 -2.99 21.92 -5.35
C THR A 177 -3.31 20.58 -4.68
N GLU A 178 -2.68 20.28 -3.56
CA GLU A 178 -2.95 19.07 -2.76
C GLU A 178 -4.43 19.00 -2.34
N SER A 179 -5.01 20.11 -1.89
CA SER A 179 -6.42 20.16 -1.53
C SER A 179 -7.34 19.91 -2.73
N LYS A 180 -6.93 20.24 -3.96
CA LYS A 180 -7.70 19.98 -5.17
C LYS A 180 -7.62 18.49 -5.52
N GLU A 181 -6.42 17.92 -5.52
CA GLU A 181 -6.19 16.49 -5.78
C GLU A 181 -6.96 15.61 -4.79
N ASN A 182 -6.89 15.93 -3.50
CA ASN A 182 -7.65 15.22 -2.46
C ASN A 182 -9.17 15.31 -2.69
N LYS A 183 -9.69 16.43 -3.21
CA LYS A 183 -11.13 16.58 -3.52
C LYS A 183 -11.54 15.71 -4.70
N ASP A 184 -10.69 15.65 -5.73
CA ASP A 184 -10.94 14.83 -6.91
C ASP A 184 -10.91 13.34 -6.54
N GLU A 185 -9.96 12.90 -5.70
CA GLU A 185 -9.88 11.53 -5.18
C GLU A 185 -11.10 11.18 -4.30
N ILE A 186 -11.53 12.07 -3.40
CA ILE A 186 -12.76 11.88 -2.61
C ILE A 186 -13.98 11.73 -3.52
N HIS A 187 -14.06 12.48 -4.61
CA HIS A 187 -15.18 12.38 -5.56
C HIS A 187 -15.19 11.00 -6.25
N GLU A 188 -14.03 10.49 -6.67
CA GLU A 188 -13.88 9.17 -7.27
C GLU A 188 -14.24 8.04 -6.29
N LEU A 189 -13.68 8.06 -5.07
CA LEU A 189 -14.02 7.09 -4.03
C LEU A 189 -15.51 7.09 -3.67
N ASN A 190 -16.15 8.26 -3.64
CA ASN A 190 -17.59 8.34 -3.41
C ASN A 190 -18.41 7.74 -4.56
N ALA A 191 -17.94 7.84 -5.80
CA ALA A 191 -18.58 7.18 -6.93
C ALA A 191 -18.52 5.65 -6.79
N GLU A 192 -17.34 5.09 -6.49
CA GLU A 192 -17.17 3.65 -6.25
C GLU A 192 -18.01 3.16 -5.06
N LEU A 193 -18.03 3.91 -3.95
CA LEU A 193 -18.83 3.57 -2.78
C LEU A 193 -20.34 3.54 -3.10
N ASN A 194 -20.81 4.43 -3.96
CA ASN A 194 -22.20 4.42 -4.42
C ASN A 194 -22.53 3.16 -5.23
N GLU A 195 -21.62 2.69 -6.09
CA GLU A 195 -21.80 1.43 -6.82
C GLU A 195 -21.89 0.24 -5.86
N ILE A 196 -20.97 0.15 -4.89
CA ILE A 196 -20.98 -0.90 -3.87
C ILE A 196 -22.28 -0.86 -3.06
N ARG A 197 -22.77 0.33 -2.68
CA ARG A 197 -24.02 0.49 -1.93
C ARG A 197 -25.24 -0.06 -2.69
N LEU A 198 -25.23 0.02 -4.01
CA LEU A 198 -26.29 -0.54 -4.85
C LEU A 198 -26.20 -2.07 -4.95
N LEU A 199 -24.99 -2.64 -4.91
CA LEU A 199 -24.76 -4.08 -4.99
C LEU A 199 -24.94 -4.80 -3.64
N TYR A 200 -24.64 -4.15 -2.52
CA TYR A 200 -24.65 -4.77 -1.20
C TYR A 200 -25.96 -5.50 -0.83
N PRO A 201 -27.16 -4.93 -1.09
CA PRO A 201 -28.43 -5.63 -0.82
C PRO A 201 -28.65 -6.85 -1.72
N LEU A 202 -28.04 -6.87 -2.91
CA LEU A 202 -28.20 -7.95 -3.91
C LEU A 202 -27.32 -9.17 -3.62
N ILE A 203 -26.34 -9.05 -2.71
CA ILE A 203 -25.37 -10.11 -2.40
C ILE A 203 -25.39 -10.55 -0.92
N THR A 204 -26.10 -9.80 -0.05
CA THR A 204 -26.12 -10.06 1.38
C THR A 204 -27.48 -10.62 1.80
N LYS A 205 -27.51 -11.90 2.19
CA LYS A 205 -28.70 -12.61 2.68
C LYS A 205 -29.40 -11.81 3.80
N MET A 206 -30.57 -11.26 3.51
CA MET A 206 -31.35 -10.46 4.44
C MET A 206 -32.27 -11.35 5.29
N LYS A 207 -32.11 -11.25 6.62
CA LYS A 207 -32.93 -11.93 7.61
C LYS A 207 -33.93 -10.92 8.19
N ILE A 208 -35.22 -11.16 8.00
CA ILE A 208 -36.31 -10.30 8.51
C ILE A 208 -36.91 -10.98 9.74
N THR A 209 -36.74 -10.39 10.93
CA THR A 209 -37.31 -10.89 12.20
C THR A 209 -38.39 -9.99 12.80
N PHE A 210 -38.75 -8.89 12.12
CA PHE A 210 -39.75 -7.91 12.53
C PHE A 210 -39.44 -7.13 13.83
N ASP A 211 -38.31 -7.41 14.47
CA ASP A 211 -37.90 -6.82 15.74
C ASP A 211 -37.74 -5.30 15.71
N ASP A 212 -37.40 -4.75 14.55
CA ASP A 212 -37.24 -3.31 14.33
C ASP A 212 -38.55 -2.56 14.03
N LEU A 213 -39.69 -3.25 14.03
CA LEU A 213 -40.99 -2.59 13.92
C LEU A 213 -41.34 -1.84 15.22
N PRO A 214 -42.07 -0.71 15.13
CA PRO A 214 -42.45 0.08 16.30
C PRO A 214 -43.28 -0.71 17.31
N ILE A 215 -43.07 -0.45 18.61
CA ILE A 215 -43.89 -1.05 19.66
C ILE A 215 -45.29 -0.44 19.63
N ALA A 216 -46.28 -1.23 19.22
CA ALA A 216 -47.68 -0.89 19.32
C ALA A 216 -48.24 -1.45 20.64
N ALA A 217 -48.32 -0.63 21.69
CA ALA A 217 -48.64 -1.08 23.04
C ALA A 217 -50.06 -1.66 23.19
N ASP A 218 -51.01 -1.28 22.32
CA ASP A 218 -52.43 -1.55 22.51
C ASP A 218 -53.17 -2.13 21.29
N ARG A 219 -52.49 -2.32 20.15
CA ARG A 219 -53.11 -2.82 18.90
C ARG A 219 -52.12 -3.53 17.98
N SER A 220 -52.62 -4.43 17.13
CA SER A 220 -51.91 -4.84 15.91
C SER A 220 -51.94 -3.73 14.87
N GLN A 221 -50.91 -3.64 14.03
CA GLN A 221 -50.83 -2.65 12.96
C GLN A 221 -50.45 -3.32 11.64
N LEU A 222 -50.92 -2.79 10.51
CA LEU A 222 -50.40 -3.20 9.21
C LEU A 222 -48.92 -2.84 9.11
N ILE A 223 -48.12 -3.74 8.55
CA ILE A 223 -46.76 -3.39 8.17
C ILE A 223 -46.87 -2.30 7.10
N SER A 224 -46.05 -1.25 7.20
CA SER A 224 -45.97 -0.21 6.19
C SER A 224 -45.87 -0.82 4.80
N ASN A 225 -46.55 -0.22 3.81
CA ASN A 225 -46.49 -0.62 2.41
C ASN A 225 -45.05 -0.70 1.86
N MET A 226 -44.05 -0.14 2.57
CA MET A 226 -42.64 -0.35 2.28
C MET A 226 -41.88 -0.67 3.58
N TYR A 227 -41.39 -1.90 3.71
CA TYR A 227 -40.60 -2.35 4.86
C TYR A 227 -39.47 -3.30 4.42
N ARG A 228 -38.24 -3.00 4.86
CA ARG A 228 -37.00 -3.70 4.48
C ARG A 228 -36.79 -3.86 2.96
N GLY A 229 -37.28 -2.90 2.16
CA GLY A 229 -37.14 -2.95 0.69
C GLY A 229 -38.28 -3.67 -0.04
N PHE A 230 -39.30 -4.15 0.67
CA PHE A 230 -40.41 -4.93 0.12
C PHE A 230 -41.75 -4.26 0.38
N ILE A 231 -42.69 -4.51 -0.53
CA ILE A 231 -44.08 -4.13 -0.40
C ILE A 231 -44.84 -5.25 0.30
N TRP A 232 -45.47 -4.93 1.43
CA TRP A 232 -46.24 -5.87 2.25
C TRP A 232 -47.73 -5.56 2.07
N THR A 233 -48.53 -6.59 1.77
CA THR A 233 -49.98 -6.43 1.56
C THR A 233 -50.72 -7.43 2.44
N ASP A 234 -51.67 -6.92 3.21
CA ASP A 234 -52.52 -7.68 4.16
C ASP A 234 -51.75 -8.44 5.25
N ILE A 235 -50.56 -7.93 5.59
CA ILE A 235 -49.74 -8.46 6.68
C ILE A 235 -49.71 -7.42 7.81
N ALA A 236 -50.21 -7.84 8.96
CA ALA A 236 -50.13 -7.07 10.20
C ALA A 236 -48.99 -7.58 11.08
N TYR A 237 -48.61 -6.81 12.08
CA TYR A 237 -47.67 -7.21 13.11
C TYR A 237 -48.20 -6.85 14.50
N GLY A 238 -47.69 -7.54 15.51
CA GLY A 238 -48.00 -7.29 16.91
C GLY A 238 -46.86 -7.76 17.81
N ASN A 239 -46.76 -7.16 18.99
CA ASN A 239 -45.74 -7.51 19.96
C ASN A 239 -46.23 -8.56 20.97
N GLU A 240 -45.29 -9.16 21.70
CA GLU A 240 -45.58 -10.20 22.68
C GLU A 240 -46.54 -9.75 23.78
N LEU A 241 -46.39 -8.52 24.28
CA LEU A 241 -47.21 -7.98 25.36
C LEU A 241 -48.69 -7.88 24.96
N PHE A 242 -48.97 -7.35 23.77
CA PHE A 242 -50.33 -7.22 23.24
C PHE A 242 -51.03 -8.58 23.18
N TRP A 243 -50.36 -9.59 22.63
CA TRP A 243 -50.95 -10.92 22.46
C TRP A 243 -51.15 -11.65 23.79
N LYS A 244 -50.23 -11.49 24.75
CA LYS A 244 -50.41 -12.04 26.11
C LYS A 244 -51.63 -11.46 26.81
N ILE A 245 -51.95 -10.19 26.58
CA ILE A 245 -53.12 -9.53 27.19
C ILE A 245 -54.41 -9.90 26.47
N ARG A 246 -54.44 -9.82 25.13
CA ARG A 246 -55.67 -9.97 24.33
C ARG A 246 -56.05 -11.41 24.04
N GLN A 247 -55.06 -12.25 23.74
CA GLN A 247 -55.25 -13.61 23.24
C GLN A 247 -54.21 -14.56 23.84
N PRO A 248 -54.16 -14.73 25.18
CA PRO A 248 -53.12 -15.49 25.88
C PRO A 248 -52.99 -16.95 25.45
N LYS A 249 -54.08 -17.53 24.93
CA LYS A 249 -54.16 -18.92 24.46
C LYS A 249 -54.00 -19.05 22.94
N SER A 250 -53.50 -18.04 22.25
CA SER A 250 -53.31 -18.09 20.80
C SER A 250 -51.93 -18.60 20.40
N GLY A 251 -51.83 -19.10 19.17
CA GLY A 251 -50.58 -19.39 18.49
C GLY A 251 -49.69 -18.16 18.31
N TYR A 252 -50.24 -16.94 18.41
CA TYR A 252 -49.44 -15.71 18.48
C TYR A 252 -48.51 -15.73 19.69
N VAL A 253 -49.03 -16.05 20.88
CA VAL A 253 -48.25 -16.05 22.12
C VAL A 253 -47.24 -17.20 22.14
N THR A 254 -47.67 -18.40 21.77
CA THR A 254 -46.80 -19.59 21.83
C THR A 254 -45.70 -19.59 20.76
N SER A 255 -45.83 -18.77 19.70
CA SER A 255 -44.79 -18.60 18.68
C SER A 255 -43.56 -17.80 19.16
N PHE A 256 -43.68 -17.03 20.25
CA PHE A 256 -42.56 -16.29 20.83
C PHE A 256 -41.61 -17.27 21.55
N LYS A 257 -40.35 -17.31 21.09
CA LYS A 257 -39.29 -18.10 21.73
C LYS A 257 -38.58 -17.27 22.80
N ARG A 258 -38.11 -17.92 23.87
CA ARG A 258 -37.28 -17.27 24.90
C ARG A 258 -36.00 -16.72 24.26
N GLY A 259 -35.76 -15.41 24.37
CA GLY A 259 -34.65 -14.72 23.71
C GLY A 259 -34.83 -14.52 22.19
N GLY A 260 -36.02 -14.80 21.66
CA GLY A 260 -36.39 -14.59 20.26
C GLY A 260 -36.97 -13.20 20.00
N SER A 261 -37.50 -13.02 18.78
CA SER A 261 -38.09 -11.75 18.35
C SER A 261 -39.23 -11.31 19.27
N ARG A 262 -39.35 -10.00 19.52
CA ARG A 262 -40.43 -9.39 20.31
C ARG A 262 -41.63 -8.97 19.46
N HIS A 263 -41.53 -9.11 18.14
CA HIS A 263 -42.58 -8.83 17.19
C HIS A 263 -42.81 -10.02 16.26
N ILE A 264 -44.07 -10.29 15.95
CA ILE A 264 -44.44 -11.27 14.94
C ILE A 264 -45.29 -10.59 13.89
N ALA A 265 -45.12 -11.02 12.64
CA ALA A 265 -46.04 -10.68 11.57
C ALA A 265 -47.10 -11.77 11.44
N PHE A 266 -48.26 -11.42 10.91
CA PHE A 266 -49.34 -12.36 10.68
C PHE A 266 -50.30 -11.86 9.61
N PHE A 267 -51.03 -12.78 9.02
CA PHE A 267 -52.08 -12.48 8.06
C PHE A 267 -53.24 -13.46 8.23
N LYS A 268 -54.35 -13.19 7.51
CA LYS A 268 -55.52 -14.04 7.42
C LYS A 268 -55.90 -14.21 5.96
N ASP A 269 -56.25 -15.44 5.57
CA ASP A 269 -56.76 -15.81 4.24
C ASP A 269 -55.74 -15.60 3.11
N ASN A 270 -55.40 -14.36 2.75
CA ASN A 270 -54.43 -14.02 1.72
C ASN A 270 -53.51 -12.88 2.17
N ALA A 271 -52.25 -12.96 1.75
CA ALA A 271 -51.26 -11.89 1.92
C ALA A 271 -50.19 -11.97 0.83
N SER A 272 -49.44 -10.90 0.63
CA SER A 272 -48.30 -10.94 -0.29
C SER A 272 -47.12 -10.06 0.13
N ILE A 273 -45.95 -10.45 -0.38
CA ILE A 273 -44.71 -9.68 -0.32
C ILE A 273 -44.22 -9.52 -1.75
N SER A 274 -44.01 -8.28 -2.18
CA SER A 274 -43.52 -7.96 -3.54
C SER A 274 -42.26 -7.12 -3.46
N ALA A 275 -41.46 -7.14 -4.52
CA ALA A 275 -40.29 -6.28 -4.64
C ALA A 275 -40.70 -4.79 -4.58
N GLY A 276 -39.87 -3.94 -3.96
CA GLY A 276 -40.13 -2.51 -3.83
C GLY A 276 -40.11 -1.69 -5.14
N SER A 277 -39.68 -2.30 -6.24
CA SER A 277 -39.56 -1.70 -7.57
C SER A 277 -40.00 -2.69 -8.64
N ARG A 278 -40.66 -2.21 -9.70
CA ARG A 278 -41.19 -3.04 -10.80
C ARG A 278 -40.12 -3.85 -11.55
N ASN A 279 -38.86 -3.43 -11.51
CA ASN A 279 -37.76 -4.09 -12.20
C ASN A 279 -36.88 -4.93 -11.27
N HIS A 280 -37.22 -5.00 -9.99
CA HIS A 280 -36.43 -5.71 -9.00
C HIS A 280 -36.97 -7.12 -8.77
N LYS A 281 -36.06 -8.08 -8.71
CA LYS A 281 -36.35 -9.48 -8.38
C LYS A 281 -35.53 -9.89 -7.17
N PHE A 282 -35.97 -10.91 -6.47
CA PHE A 282 -35.29 -11.43 -5.29
C PHE A 282 -35.34 -12.95 -5.27
N THR A 283 -34.49 -13.54 -4.44
CA THR A 283 -34.50 -14.95 -4.10
C THR A 283 -35.18 -15.16 -2.76
N PHE A 284 -36.35 -15.83 -2.77
CA PHE A 284 -37.07 -16.20 -1.55
C PHE A 284 -36.52 -17.51 -0.98
N VAL A 285 -35.68 -17.40 0.05
CA VAL A 285 -34.94 -18.56 0.59
C VAL A 285 -35.81 -19.38 1.53
N SER A 286 -36.41 -18.75 2.55
CA SER A 286 -37.23 -19.45 3.54
C SER A 286 -38.18 -18.54 4.31
N VAL A 287 -39.20 -19.16 4.90
CA VAL A 287 -40.13 -18.53 5.84
C VAL A 287 -40.35 -19.46 7.03
N THR A 288 -40.41 -18.90 8.24
CA THR A 288 -40.77 -19.65 9.46
C THR A 288 -42.17 -19.25 9.89
N ALA A 289 -43.11 -20.20 9.85
CA ALA A 289 -44.53 -19.94 10.06
C ALA A 289 -45.23 -20.97 10.97
N CYS A 290 -46.34 -20.59 11.58
CA CYS A 290 -47.24 -21.50 12.30
C CYS A 290 -48.68 -21.00 12.27
N ALA A 291 -49.63 -21.85 12.68
CA ALA A 291 -51.03 -21.48 12.78
C ALA A 291 -51.32 -20.77 14.11
N ALA A 292 -52.16 -19.74 14.08
CA ALA A 292 -52.58 -19.02 15.29
C ALA A 292 -53.68 -19.76 16.07
N TRP A 293 -54.56 -20.51 15.38
CA TRP A 293 -55.78 -21.06 16.00
C TRP A 293 -56.03 -22.53 15.73
N ASN A 294 -55.60 -23.02 14.57
CA ASN A 294 -55.98 -24.34 14.08
C ASN A 294 -54.77 -25.30 14.08
N ASP A 295 -55.05 -26.58 14.28
CA ASP A 295 -54.16 -27.66 13.84
C ASP A 295 -54.33 -27.91 12.35
N ASP A 296 -53.26 -28.39 11.72
CA ASP A 296 -53.22 -28.75 10.29
C ASP A 296 -53.74 -27.66 9.35
N LEU A 297 -53.49 -26.39 9.68
CA LEU A 297 -53.88 -25.26 8.83
C LEU A 297 -53.04 -25.28 7.55
N LYS A 298 -53.69 -25.39 6.39
CA LYS A 298 -53.00 -25.45 5.11
C LYS A 298 -52.48 -24.06 4.73
N LEU A 299 -51.18 -23.95 4.51
CA LEU A 299 -50.51 -22.79 3.92
C LEU A 299 -50.04 -23.14 2.50
N THR A 300 -50.53 -22.40 1.51
CA THR A 300 -50.04 -22.41 0.14
C THR A 300 -49.24 -21.14 -0.13
N ILE A 301 -48.03 -21.30 -0.64
CA ILE A 301 -47.11 -20.22 -1.00
C ILE A 301 -46.89 -20.29 -2.51
N MET A 302 -47.06 -19.17 -3.21
CA MET A 302 -46.87 -19.08 -4.66
C MET A 302 -45.86 -17.98 -4.99
N GLY A 303 -44.85 -18.31 -5.79
CA GLY A 303 -43.86 -17.36 -6.32
C GLY A 303 -44.25 -16.93 -7.73
N TYR A 304 -44.05 -15.65 -8.03
CA TYR A 304 -44.36 -15.05 -9.32
C TYR A 304 -43.15 -14.34 -9.91
N GLN A 305 -43.12 -14.27 -11.23
CA GLN A 305 -42.24 -13.42 -12.01
C GLN A 305 -43.07 -12.75 -13.11
N ASN A 306 -43.11 -11.41 -13.13
CA ASN A 306 -43.88 -10.61 -14.08
C ASN A 306 -45.33 -11.09 -14.22
N SER A 307 -46.01 -11.30 -13.09
CA SER A 307 -47.39 -11.84 -12.99
C SER A 307 -47.59 -13.30 -13.43
N THR A 308 -46.55 -14.00 -13.87
CA THR A 308 -46.61 -15.44 -14.16
C THR A 308 -46.24 -16.23 -12.91
N SER A 309 -47.04 -17.23 -12.52
CA SER A 309 -46.69 -18.13 -11.42
C SER A 309 -45.53 -19.04 -11.83
N THR A 310 -44.44 -19.02 -11.07
CA THR A 310 -43.22 -19.80 -11.35
C THR A 310 -43.03 -20.94 -10.36
N ASN A 311 -43.52 -20.81 -9.14
CA ASN A 311 -43.30 -21.78 -8.06
C ASN A 311 -44.53 -21.90 -7.16
N MET A 312 -44.72 -23.09 -6.59
CA MET A 312 -45.77 -23.34 -5.60
C MET A 312 -45.26 -24.32 -4.53
N HIS A 313 -45.54 -24.02 -3.26
CA HIS A 313 -45.33 -24.94 -2.15
C HIS A 313 -46.57 -24.97 -1.26
N THR A 314 -46.91 -26.13 -0.72
CA THR A 314 -48.04 -26.29 0.20
C THR A 314 -47.59 -27.12 1.39
N THR A 315 -47.94 -26.67 2.58
CA THR A 315 -47.65 -27.38 3.84
C THR A 315 -48.77 -27.18 4.86
N ASN A 316 -48.85 -28.07 5.84
CA ASN A 316 -49.76 -27.94 6.97
C ASN A 316 -49.00 -27.35 8.15
N LEU A 317 -49.55 -26.27 8.69
CA LEU A 317 -49.00 -25.56 9.84
C LEU A 317 -49.59 -26.10 11.13
N LEU A 318 -48.72 -26.29 12.11
CA LEU A 318 -49.10 -26.68 13.47
C LEU A 318 -49.49 -25.45 14.30
N TYR A 319 -50.45 -25.63 15.21
CA TYR A 319 -50.83 -24.60 16.17
C TYR A 319 -49.63 -24.19 17.03
N GLY A 320 -49.28 -22.90 16.97
CA GLY A 320 -48.30 -22.28 17.87
C GLY A 320 -46.87 -22.79 17.78
N LYS A 321 -46.54 -23.62 16.78
CA LYS A 321 -45.22 -24.24 16.63
C LYS A 321 -44.55 -23.75 15.34
N PRO A 322 -43.66 -22.73 15.40
CA PRO A 322 -42.99 -22.20 14.22
C PRO A 322 -42.18 -23.27 13.46
N GLN A 323 -42.54 -23.50 12.20
CA GLN A 323 -41.91 -24.45 11.29
C GLN A 323 -41.13 -23.70 10.21
N LEU A 324 -39.86 -24.10 9.98
CA LEU A 324 -39.05 -23.56 8.90
C LEU A 324 -39.46 -24.21 7.57
N ILE A 325 -39.89 -23.40 6.62
CA ILE A 325 -40.24 -23.79 5.26
C ILE A 325 -39.15 -23.26 4.33
N LEU A 326 -38.44 -24.17 3.67
CA LEU A 326 -37.28 -23.89 2.84
C LEU A 326 -37.66 -23.98 1.35
N LEU A 327 -37.47 -22.89 0.61
CA LEU A 327 -38.01 -22.74 -0.75
C LEU A 327 -36.89 -22.53 -1.79
N ARG A 328 -35.99 -21.55 -1.55
CA ARG A 328 -34.87 -21.20 -2.44
C ARG A 328 -35.30 -20.82 -3.88
N TRP A 329 -36.43 -20.11 -4.00
CA TRP A 329 -36.92 -19.66 -5.30
C TRP A 329 -36.17 -18.43 -5.75
N LYS A 330 -35.54 -18.48 -6.92
CA LYS A 330 -34.78 -17.38 -7.50
C LYS A 330 -35.67 -16.54 -8.42
N ASP A 331 -35.27 -15.29 -8.64
CA ASP A 331 -35.84 -14.40 -9.66
C ASP A 331 -37.34 -14.13 -9.53
N VAL A 332 -37.90 -14.22 -8.31
CA VAL A 332 -39.30 -13.88 -8.05
C VAL A 332 -39.43 -12.37 -7.79
N ASP A 333 -40.53 -11.77 -8.27
CA ASP A 333 -40.89 -10.38 -8.00
C ASP A 333 -42.02 -10.25 -6.96
N LYS A 334 -42.74 -11.35 -6.71
CA LYS A 334 -43.85 -11.43 -5.76
C LYS A 334 -44.02 -12.83 -5.19
N VAL A 335 -44.34 -12.90 -3.90
CA VAL A 335 -44.73 -14.12 -3.18
C VAL A 335 -46.09 -13.91 -2.55
N ILE A 336 -47.04 -14.81 -2.84
CA ILE A 336 -48.39 -14.82 -2.27
C ILE A 336 -48.51 -15.96 -1.28
N PHE A 337 -49.08 -15.66 -0.12
CA PHE A 337 -49.41 -16.62 0.92
C PHE A 337 -50.93 -16.75 1.01
N THR A 338 -51.43 -17.99 0.99
CA THR A 338 -52.85 -18.31 1.11
C THR A 338 -53.05 -19.36 2.18
N SER A 339 -53.89 -19.08 3.17
CA SER A 339 -54.20 -19.98 4.28
C SER A 339 -55.63 -20.52 4.14
N SER A 340 -55.84 -21.81 4.40
CA SER A 340 -57.16 -22.44 4.33
C SER A 340 -57.27 -23.70 5.19
N GLY A 341 -58.50 -24.12 5.52
CA GLY A 341 -58.75 -25.37 6.24
C GLY A 341 -58.26 -25.39 7.69
N GLY A 342 -57.79 -26.56 8.14
CA GLY A 342 -57.42 -26.84 9.52
C GLY A 342 -58.62 -27.09 10.45
N THR A 343 -58.33 -27.56 11.66
CA THR A 343 -59.32 -27.80 12.72
C THR A 343 -58.98 -26.95 13.95
N PRO A 344 -59.95 -26.31 14.63
CA PRO A 344 -59.67 -25.51 15.82
C PRO A 344 -58.93 -26.31 16.90
N HIS A 345 -57.76 -25.83 17.34
CA HIS A 345 -56.98 -26.51 18.36
C HIS A 345 -57.67 -26.43 19.73
N PRO A 346 -57.86 -27.53 20.48
CA PRO A 346 -58.63 -27.54 21.74
C PRO A 346 -58.15 -26.54 22.80
N GLY A 347 -56.84 -26.27 22.82
CA GLY A 347 -56.20 -25.33 23.74
C GLY A 347 -56.29 -23.85 23.35
N ASN A 348 -56.92 -23.50 22.22
CA ASN A 348 -56.86 -22.14 21.67
C ASN A 348 -57.79 -21.11 22.35
N GLY A 349 -58.57 -21.54 23.35
CA GLY A 349 -59.53 -20.70 24.06
C GLY A 349 -60.89 -20.53 23.37
N GLY A 350 -61.23 -21.37 22.40
CA GLY A 350 -62.51 -21.34 21.68
C GLY A 350 -62.54 -20.40 20.47
N ALA A 351 -61.40 -19.79 20.13
CA ALA A 351 -61.27 -18.94 18.96
C ALA A 351 -61.22 -19.77 17.66
N THR A 352 -61.62 -19.18 16.54
CA THR A 352 -61.55 -19.81 15.22
C THR A 352 -60.93 -18.86 14.21
N GLY A 353 -60.22 -19.40 13.22
CA GLY A 353 -59.73 -18.62 12.10
C GLY A 353 -58.53 -19.24 11.39
N SER A 354 -58.22 -18.69 10.22
CA SER A 354 -57.18 -19.13 9.30
C SER A 354 -55.86 -18.37 9.47
N GLN A 355 -55.66 -17.66 10.58
CA GLN A 355 -54.51 -16.77 10.73
C GLN A 355 -53.19 -17.54 10.81
N VAL A 356 -52.22 -17.06 10.04
CA VAL A 356 -50.86 -17.58 9.98
C VAL A 356 -49.91 -16.57 10.61
N VAL A 357 -49.05 -17.05 11.49
CA VAL A 357 -47.99 -16.29 12.12
C VAL A 357 -46.70 -16.48 11.34
N LEU A 358 -46.00 -15.38 11.06
CA LEU A 358 -44.69 -15.33 10.42
C LEU A 358 -43.68 -14.79 11.44
N THR A 359 -42.67 -15.59 11.76
CA THR A 359 -41.64 -15.24 12.77
C THR A 359 -40.33 -14.81 12.14
N GLN A 360 -40.01 -15.32 10.96
CA GLN A 360 -38.79 -14.96 10.25
C GLN A 360 -38.91 -15.24 8.76
N LEU A 361 -38.38 -14.34 7.93
CA LEU A 361 -38.13 -14.57 6.52
C LEU A 361 -36.64 -14.44 6.20
N THR A 362 -36.22 -15.15 5.16
CA THR A 362 -34.87 -15.06 4.60
C THR A 362 -34.97 -14.81 3.11
N ILE A 363 -34.44 -13.67 2.66
CA ILE A 363 -34.52 -13.22 1.27
C ILE A 363 -33.10 -12.81 0.82
N TYR A 364 -32.78 -13.03 -0.46
CA TYR A 364 -31.52 -12.61 -1.10
C TYR A 364 -31.82 -11.71 -2.30
#